data_AF-A0A8S3AAN1-F1
#
_entry.id   AF-A0A8S3AAN1-F1
#
_cell.length_a   1.000
_cell.length_b   1.000
_cell.length_c   1.000
_cell.angle_alpha   90.00
_cell.angle_beta   90.00
_cell.angle_gamma   90.00
#
_symmetry.space_group_name_H-M   'P 1'
#
loop_
_entity.id
_entity.type
_entity.pdbx_description
1 polymer ?
#
loop_
_entity_poly.entity_id
_entity_poly.type
_entity_poly.pdbx_seq_one_letter_code
_entity_poly.pdbx_strand_id
1 'polypeptide(L)'
;MTGKHSGHATVRGNKGFDGSDWPLEPNDITAADVLKSVGYYTAIVGKWGLGDLGTTGWMRKHGFDYFYGISNQAQAHNYYPNSVMEN
;
A
#
# COMPACT_ATOMS: atom_id res chain seq x y z
N MET A 1 -0.19 -4.17 -7.51
CA MET A 1 0.75 -4.79 -6.54
C MET A 1 0.89 -6.30 -6.69
N THR A 2 -0.21 -7.06 -6.80
CA THR A 2 -0.19 -8.55 -6.73
C THR A 2 -0.05 -9.28 -8.07
N GLY A 3 -0.01 -8.55 -9.19
CA GLY A 3 0.02 -9.14 -10.54
C GLY A 3 -1.30 -9.79 -10.99
N LYS A 4 -2.34 -9.80 -10.14
CA LYS A 4 -3.69 -10.27 -10.49
C LYS A 4 -4.46 -9.17 -11.21
N HIS A 5 -5.31 -9.55 -12.18
CA HIS A 5 -6.30 -8.63 -12.74
C HIS A 5 -7.44 -8.36 -11.74
N SER A 6 -8.18 -7.27 -11.92
CA SER A 6 -9.19 -6.78 -10.97
C SER A 6 -10.35 -7.75 -10.70
N GLY A 7 -10.52 -8.81 -11.51
CA GLY A 7 -11.51 -9.86 -11.24
C GLY A 7 -11.11 -10.87 -10.16
N HIS A 8 -9.82 -10.98 -9.86
CA HIS A 8 -9.26 -11.92 -8.87
C HIS A 8 -8.39 -11.24 -7.80
N ALA A 9 -8.11 -9.95 -7.92
CA ALA A 9 -7.42 -9.18 -6.88
C ALA A 9 -8.32 -8.97 -5.65
N THR A 10 -7.73 -8.91 -4.46
CA THR A 10 -8.41 -8.59 -3.20
C THR A 10 -8.96 -7.16 -3.22
N VAL A 11 -8.09 -6.19 -3.52
CA VAL A 11 -8.48 -4.78 -3.70
C VAL A 11 -8.78 -4.52 -5.17
N ARG A 12 -10.03 -4.11 -5.45
CA ARG A 12 -10.55 -3.92 -6.83
C ARG A 12 -10.98 -2.49 -7.14
N GLY A 13 -10.85 -1.61 -6.15
CA GLY A 13 -11.27 -0.23 -6.20
C GLY A 13 -11.20 0.39 -4.81
N ASN A 14 -11.62 1.64 -4.74
CA ASN A 14 -11.67 2.40 -3.50
C ASN A 14 -12.87 1.96 -2.65
N LYS A 15 -12.70 1.85 -1.33
CA LYS A 15 -13.79 1.46 -0.43
C LYS A 15 -14.84 2.57 -0.26
N GLY A 16 -14.40 3.82 -0.20
CA GLY A 16 -15.28 4.98 -0.07
C GLY A 16 -14.50 6.30 -0.07
N PHE A 17 -15.22 7.40 0.13
CA PHE A 17 -14.65 8.75 0.30
C PHE A 17 -14.37 9.10 1.77
N ASP A 18 -14.71 8.21 2.70
CA ASP A 18 -14.55 8.38 4.15
C ASP A 18 -13.10 8.15 4.63
N GLY A 19 -12.17 7.90 3.70
CA GLY A 19 -10.78 7.59 4.01
C GLY A 19 -10.54 6.16 4.46
N SER A 20 -11.52 5.26 4.34
CA SER A 20 -11.29 3.84 4.56
C SER A 20 -10.67 3.20 3.31
N ASP A 21 -9.66 2.35 3.53
CA ASP A 21 -9.07 1.50 2.50
C ASP A 21 -9.62 0.07 2.60
N TRP A 22 -9.62 -0.65 1.48
CA TRP A 22 -9.57 -2.10 1.53
C TRP A 22 -8.11 -2.49 1.75
N PRO A 23 -7.74 -3.05 2.91
CA PRO A 23 -6.37 -3.46 3.12
C PRO A 23 -6.06 -4.69 2.27
N LEU A 24 -4.81 -4.84 1.84
CA LEU A 24 -4.33 -6.15 1.39
C LEU A 24 -4.49 -7.18 2.52
N GLU A 25 -4.77 -8.41 2.15
CA GLU A 25 -4.81 -9.53 3.08
C GLU A 25 -3.38 -10.05 3.34
N PRO A 26 -3.10 -10.68 4.49
CA PRO A 26 -1.75 -11.17 4.81
C PRO A 26 -1.13 -12.10 3.74
N ASN A 27 -1.96 -12.80 2.97
CA ASN A 27 -1.52 -13.75 1.93
C ASN A 27 -1.44 -13.12 0.53
N ASP A 28 -1.73 -11.82 0.38
CA ASP A 28 -1.52 -11.11 -0.87
C ASP A 28 -0.04 -10.82 -1.08
N ILE A 29 0.60 -11.67 -1.90
CA ILE A 29 1.99 -11.49 -2.30
C ILE A 29 2.09 -10.34 -3.30
N THR A 30 2.93 -9.35 -2.97
CA THR A 30 3.20 -8.22 -3.85
C THR A 30 4.50 -8.41 -4.63
N ALA A 31 4.69 -7.61 -5.68
CA ALA A 31 5.97 -7.55 -6.39
C ALA A 31 7.15 -7.22 -5.45
N ALA A 32 6.92 -6.43 -4.39
CA ALA A 32 7.96 -6.10 -3.42
C ALA A 32 8.34 -7.31 -2.56
N ASP A 33 7.39 -8.14 -2.15
CA ASP A 33 7.67 -9.41 -1.44
C ASP A 33 8.58 -10.32 -2.27
N VAL A 34 8.28 -10.44 -3.58
CA VAL A 34 9.08 -11.25 -4.51
C VAL A 34 10.50 -10.70 -4.63
N LEU A 35 10.66 -9.40 -4.84
CA LEU A 35 11.99 -8.78 -4.95
C LEU A 35 12.79 -8.89 -3.66
N LYS A 36 12.14 -8.65 -2.51
CA LYS A 36 12.77 -8.77 -1.20
C LYS A 36 13.24 -10.19 -0.91
N SER A 37 12.49 -11.21 -1.36
CA SER A 37 12.87 -12.62 -1.21
C SER A 37 14.20 -12.98 -1.89
N VAL A 38 14.63 -12.18 -2.89
CA VAL A 38 15.88 -12.37 -3.62
C VAL A 38 16.93 -11.30 -3.29
N GLY A 39 16.80 -10.63 -2.15
CA GLY A 39 17.83 -9.78 -1.56
C GLY A 39 17.77 -8.30 -1.96
N TYR A 40 16.70 -7.85 -2.60
CA TYR A 40 16.51 -6.42 -2.87
C TYR A 40 16.10 -5.69 -1.59
N TYR A 41 16.67 -4.50 -1.39
CA TYR A 41 16.13 -3.51 -0.48
C TYR A 41 15.04 -2.73 -1.21
N THR A 42 13.83 -2.72 -0.67
CA THR A 42 12.64 -2.22 -1.37
C THR A 42 12.10 -0.96 -0.71
N ALA A 43 11.73 0.01 -1.54
CA ALA A 43 11.17 1.27 -1.09
C ALA A 43 9.93 1.64 -1.90
N ILE A 44 8.99 2.32 -1.27
CA ILE A 44 7.88 2.99 -1.94
C ILE A 44 7.81 4.45 -1.53
N VAL A 45 7.72 5.34 -2.52
CA VAL A 45 7.64 6.79 -2.32
C VAL A 45 6.37 7.30 -3.00
N GLY A 46 5.52 7.99 -2.26
CA GLY A 46 4.25 8.55 -2.73
C GLY A 46 3.02 7.91 -2.09
N LYS A 47 2.01 7.60 -2.91
CA LYS A 47 0.73 7.04 -2.44
C LYS A 47 0.80 5.53 -2.24
N TRP A 48 0.25 5.03 -1.14
CA TRP A 48 0.01 3.60 -0.96
C TRP A 48 -1.45 3.20 -1.25
N GLY A 49 -2.40 3.59 -0.39
CA GLY A 49 -3.85 3.38 -0.59
C GLY A 49 -4.31 1.93 -0.58
N LEU A 50 -3.52 1.02 0.00
CA LEU A 50 -3.81 -0.41 0.09
C LEU A 50 -3.81 -0.92 1.54
N GLY A 51 -4.07 -0.02 2.50
CA GLY A 51 -4.10 -0.29 3.92
C GLY A 51 -3.17 0.64 4.71
N ASP A 52 -3.68 1.18 5.81
CA ASP A 52 -2.97 2.14 6.65
C ASP A 52 -2.17 1.46 7.78
N LEU A 53 -1.41 2.25 8.54
CA LEU A 53 -0.66 1.79 9.70
C LEU A 53 -1.58 1.04 10.67
N GLY A 54 -1.14 -0.13 11.13
CA GLY A 54 -1.92 -1.00 12.01
C GLY A 54 -2.86 -1.98 11.29
N THR A 55 -3.15 -1.79 10.00
CA THR A 55 -3.96 -2.74 9.22
C THR A 55 -3.12 -3.91 8.69
N THR A 56 -3.77 -4.94 8.12
CA THR A 56 -3.07 -6.02 7.40
C THR A 56 -2.31 -5.50 6.19
N GLY A 57 -2.86 -4.50 5.52
CA GLY A 57 -2.31 -3.90 4.30
C GLY A 57 -1.19 -2.89 4.51
N TRP A 58 -0.67 -2.73 5.73
CA TRP A 58 0.49 -1.87 5.98
C TRP A 58 1.68 -2.29 5.12
N MET A 59 2.28 -1.38 4.36
CA MET A 59 3.25 -1.73 3.31
C MET A 59 4.47 -2.52 3.82
N ARG A 60 4.90 -2.30 5.08
CA ARG A 60 6.00 -3.08 5.68
C ARG A 60 5.68 -4.56 5.87
N LYS A 61 4.39 -4.94 5.86
CA LYS A 61 3.93 -6.32 5.87
C LYS A 61 3.89 -6.95 4.46
N HIS A 62 4.11 -6.13 3.43
CA HIS A 62 4.05 -6.50 2.01
C HIS A 62 5.36 -6.16 1.30
N GLY A 63 6.46 -6.53 1.95
CA GLY A 63 7.74 -6.60 1.27
C GLY A 63 8.47 -5.27 1.09
N PHE A 64 8.00 -4.15 1.64
CA PHE A 64 8.70 -2.86 1.63
C PHE A 64 9.53 -2.63 2.90
N ASP A 65 10.78 -2.20 2.74
CA ASP A 65 11.67 -1.84 3.86
C ASP A 65 11.54 -0.37 4.27
N TYR A 66 11.24 0.50 3.30
CA TYR A 66 11.13 1.94 3.48
C TYR A 66 9.89 2.51 2.78
N PHE A 67 9.23 3.44 3.45
CA PHE A 67 8.14 4.23 2.93
C PHE A 67 8.36 5.72 3.14
N TYR A 68 8.01 6.52 2.14
CA TYR A 68 7.86 7.96 2.29
C TYR A 68 6.64 8.45 1.51
N GLY A 69 5.61 8.97 2.17
CA GLY A 69 4.45 9.56 1.49
C GLY A 69 3.14 9.44 2.25
N ILE A 70 2.05 9.16 1.52
CA ILE A 70 0.68 9.18 2.07
C ILE A 70 0.09 7.77 1.98
N SER A 71 -0.16 7.17 3.14
CA SER A 71 -0.72 5.82 3.23
C SER A 71 -2.20 5.81 2.87
N ASN A 72 -2.96 6.74 3.44
CA ASN A 72 -4.40 6.84 3.32
C ASN A 72 -4.85 7.31 1.92
N GLN A 73 -5.77 6.58 1.29
CA GLN A 73 -6.24 6.92 -0.05
C GLN A 73 -6.89 8.29 -0.17
N ALA A 74 -7.71 8.70 0.80
CA ALA A 74 -8.50 9.93 0.69
C ALA A 74 -7.60 11.14 0.84
N GLN A 75 -6.66 11.08 1.79
CA GLN A 75 -5.66 12.13 1.97
C GLN A 75 -4.78 12.28 0.72
N ALA A 76 -4.48 11.19 0.03
CA ALA A 76 -3.64 11.18 -1.16
C ALA A 76 -4.30 11.80 -2.41
N HIS A 77 -5.58 12.22 -2.33
CA HIS A 77 -6.24 12.97 -3.41
C HIS A 77 -6.07 14.49 -3.28
N ASN A 78 -5.46 14.97 -2.20
CA ASN A 78 -5.17 16.39 -2.05
C ASN A 78 -3.93 16.78 -2.85
N TYR A 79 -4.07 17.81 -3.69
CA TYR A 79 -2.96 18.32 -4.49
C TYR A 79 -1.83 18.89 -3.63
N TYR A 80 -2.17 19.49 -2.48
CA TYR A 80 -1.24 19.97 -1.46
C TYR A 80 -1.48 19.17 -0.17
N PRO A 81 -0.66 18.14 0.11
CA PRO A 81 -0.86 17.33 1.31
C PRO A 81 -0.44 18.11 2.56
N ASN A 82 -1.26 18.02 3.61
CA ASN A 82 -1.00 18.66 4.89
C ASN A 82 0.15 17.99 5.67
N SER A 83 0.37 16.70 5.42
CA SER A 83 1.44 15.92 6.01
C SER A 83 1.81 14.72 5.14
N VAL A 84 3.03 14.22 5.34
CA VAL A 84 3.52 12.95 4.80
C VAL A 84 4.15 12.14 5.93
N MET A 85 4.23 10.84 5.74
CA MET A 85 4.83 9.88 6.66
C MET A 85 6.15 9.36 6.10
N GLU A 86 7.09 9.04 6.98
CA GLU A 86 8.33 8.35 6.66
C GLU A 86 8.55 7.17 7.62
N ASN A 87 8.73 5.95 7.04
CA ASN A 87 9.33 4.69 7.55
C ASN A 87 8.59 3.37 7.22
#